data_AF-V5EP44-F1
#
_entry.id   AF-V5EP44-F1
#
_cell.length_a   1.000
_cell.length_b   1.000
_cell.length_c   1.000
_cell.angle_alpha   90.00
_cell.angle_beta   90.00
_cell.angle_gamma   90.00
#
_symmetry.space_group_name_H-M   'P 1'
#
loop_
_entity.id
_entity.type
_entity.pdbx_description
1 polymer ?
#
loop_
_entity_poly.entity_id
_entity_poly.type
_entity_poly.pdbx_seq_one_letter_code
_entity_poly.pdbx_strand_id
1 'polypeptide(L)'
;MAGPNLELFKFGLYLFFPLAVMVHYGDPDFYARNVAPIRDQFWPKEESLYRPPRNSADVRTALDEMKAKRLAKREARLQEQGESLSLPSSSQPKAEQPRSQIASLVEDKRSQRLV
;
A
#
# COMPACT_ATOMS: atom_id res chain seq x y z
N MET A 1 12.31 51.92 17.96
CA MET A 1 11.35 51.68 16.85
C MET A 1 12.06 52.07 15.56
N ALA A 2 12.62 51.11 14.83
CA ALA A 2 13.25 51.42 13.54
C ALA A 2 12.15 51.92 12.59
N GLY A 3 12.26 53.17 12.15
CA GLY A 3 11.22 53.90 11.43
C GLY A 3 10.90 53.36 10.03
N PRO A 4 10.35 54.19 9.11
CA PRO A 4 9.79 53.77 7.82
C PRO A 4 10.69 52.86 6.96
N ASN A 5 12.03 52.97 7.09
CA ASN A 5 12.99 52.12 6.38
C ASN A 5 12.85 50.63 6.72
N LEU A 6 12.47 50.29 7.96
CA LEU A 6 12.26 48.90 8.36
C LEU A 6 10.99 48.32 7.73
N GLU A 7 9.99 49.16 7.49
CA GLU A 7 8.75 48.76 6.80
C GLU A 7 9.06 48.44 5.33
N LEU A 8 9.80 49.30 4.63
CA LEU A 8 10.21 49.03 3.23
C LEU A 8 11.01 47.73 3.10
N PHE A 9 11.90 47.44 4.04
CA PHE A 9 12.65 46.17 4.04
C PHE A 9 11.72 44.95 4.20
N LYS A 10 10.78 45.01 5.15
CA LYS A 10 9.80 43.93 5.35
C LYS A 10 8.92 43.74 4.12
N PHE A 11 8.45 44.82 3.51
CA PHE A 11 7.67 44.77 2.28
C PHE A 11 8.46 44.15 1.14
N GLY A 12 9.73 44.56 0.97
CA GLY A 12 10.62 43.94 0.00
C GLY A 12 10.78 42.44 0.25
N LEU A 13 11.10 42.04 1.48
CA LEU A 13 11.26 40.63 1.83
C LEU A 13 9.97 39.83 1.57
N TYR A 14 8.81 40.33 2.00
CA TYR A 14 7.53 39.64 1.81
C TYR A 14 7.10 39.54 0.35
N LEU A 15 7.54 40.47 -0.51
CA LEU A 15 7.26 40.38 -1.93
C LEU A 15 8.27 39.46 -2.64
N PHE A 16 9.56 39.68 -2.43
CA PHE A 16 10.62 38.98 -3.15
C PHE A 16 10.83 37.54 -2.68
N PHE A 17 10.63 37.24 -1.40
CA PHE A 17 10.79 35.89 -0.88
C PHE A 17 9.87 34.87 -1.57
N PRO A 18 8.53 35.05 -1.58
CA PRO A 18 7.65 34.11 -2.28
C PRO A 18 7.88 34.13 -3.80
N LEU A 19 8.21 35.29 -4.38
CA LEU A 19 8.51 35.38 -5.82
C LEU A 19 9.76 34.56 -6.19
N ALA A 20 10.82 34.67 -5.39
CA ALA A 20 12.08 33.94 -5.61
C ALA A 20 11.88 32.43 -5.44
N VAL A 21 11.14 32.02 -4.41
CA VAL A 21 10.75 30.61 -4.21
C VAL A 21 9.95 30.11 -5.41
N MET A 22 9.00 30.90 -5.92
CA MET A 22 8.21 30.53 -7.10
C MET A 22 9.07 30.40 -8.36
N VAL A 23 10.00 31.34 -8.60
CA VAL A 23 10.90 31.25 -9.77
C VAL A 23 11.85 30.06 -9.66
N HIS A 24 12.34 29.75 -8.46
CA HIS A 24 13.28 28.65 -8.26
C HIS A 24 12.61 27.27 -8.35
N TYR A 25 11.47 27.09 -7.68
CA TYR A 25 10.79 25.79 -7.59
C TYR A 25 9.64 25.62 -8.59
N GLY A 26 9.16 26.70 -9.19
CA GLY A 26 8.10 26.69 -10.20
C GLY A 26 8.61 26.40 -11.61
N ASP A 27 9.91 26.21 -11.80
CA ASP A 27 10.49 25.78 -13.07
C ASP A 27 9.93 24.39 -13.45
N PRO A 28 9.31 24.23 -14.65
CA PRO A 28 8.86 22.93 -15.13
C PRO A 28 9.95 21.85 -15.08
N ASP A 29 11.21 22.23 -15.30
CA ASP A 29 12.34 21.30 -15.25
C ASP A 29 12.63 20.81 -13.83
N PHE A 30 12.46 21.67 -12.82
CA PHE A 30 12.59 21.28 -11.42
C PHE A 30 11.56 20.22 -11.05
N TYR A 31 10.30 20.42 -11.45
CA TYR A 31 9.22 19.47 -11.19
C TYR A 31 9.48 18.11 -11.86
N ALA A 32 9.88 18.12 -13.13
CA ALA A 32 10.14 16.90 -13.90
C ALA A 32 11.28 16.06 -13.32
N ARG A 33 12.31 16.71 -12.76
CA ARG A 33 13.49 16.01 -12.21
C ARG A 33 13.31 15.57 -10.76
N ASN A 34 12.63 16.37 -9.94
CA ASN A 34 12.59 16.13 -8.50
C ASN A 34 11.26 15.55 -8.03
N VAL A 35 10.13 15.91 -8.64
CA VAL A 35 8.80 15.49 -8.15
C VAL A 35 8.26 14.30 -8.94
N ALA A 36 8.36 14.35 -10.28
CA ALA A 36 7.81 13.29 -11.13
C ALA A 36 8.38 11.89 -10.83
N PRO A 37 9.69 11.69 -10.57
CA PRO A 37 10.23 10.36 -10.29
C PRO A 37 9.77 9.80 -8.93
N ILE A 38 9.52 10.67 -7.95
CA ILE A 38 9.03 10.27 -6.62
C ILE A 38 7.61 9.70 -6.71
N ARG A 39 6.79 10.23 -7.63
CA ARG A 39 5.43 9.72 -7.87
C ARG A 39 5.45 8.23 -8.20
N ASP A 40 6.40 7.79 -9.02
CA ASP A 40 6.48 6.40 -9.49
C ASP A 40 7.01 5.45 -8.39
N GLN A 41 7.67 5.97 -7.36
CA GLN A 41 8.06 5.20 -6.18
C GLN A 41 6.92 5.05 -5.17
N PHE A 42 6.09 6.08 -5.02
CA PHE A 42 5.01 6.07 -4.05
C PHE A 42 3.73 5.41 -4.59
N TRP A 43 3.40 5.63 -5.87
CA TRP A 43 2.22 5.03 -6.47
C TRP A 43 2.54 3.66 -7.08
N PRO A 44 1.74 2.62 -6.79
CA PRO A 44 1.86 1.35 -7.48
C PRO A 44 1.68 1.55 -8.98
N LYS A 45 2.54 0.89 -9.78
CA LYS A 45 2.51 0.97 -11.24
C LYS A 45 1.13 0.62 -11.76
N GLU A 46 0.63 1.36 -12.74
CA GLU A 46 -0.72 1.17 -13.31
C GLU A 46 -0.94 -0.25 -13.85
N GLU A 47 0.12 -0.94 -14.26
CA GLU A 47 0.08 -2.34 -14.69
C GLU A 47 -0.21 -3.33 -13.56
N SER A 48 0.20 -3.00 -12.33
CA SER A 48 -0.05 -3.82 -11.14
C SER A 48 -1.48 -3.66 -10.59
N LEU A 49 -2.19 -2.61 -11.02
CA LEU A 49 -3.55 -2.34 -10.57
C LEU A 49 -4.51 -3.30 -11.27
N TYR A 50 -5.40 -3.87 -10.46
CA TYR A 50 -6.55 -4.60 -10.98
C TYR A 50 -7.43 -3.64 -11.80
N ARG A 51 -7.63 -3.97 -13.08
CA ARG A 51 -8.51 -3.22 -13.98
C ARG A 51 -9.90 -3.85 -13.95
N PRO A 52 -10.93 -3.17 -13.42
CA PRO A 52 -12.29 -3.67 -13.44
C PRO A 52 -12.78 -3.86 -14.89
N PRO A 53 -13.52 -4.94 -15.18
CA PRO A 53 -14.09 -5.15 -16.51
C PRO A 53 -15.05 -4.01 -16.86
N ARG A 54 -14.85 -3.40 -18.04
CA ARG A 54 -15.67 -2.25 -18.48
C ARG A 54 -16.71 -2.64 -19.52
N ASN A 55 -16.46 -3.70 -20.30
CA ASN A 55 -17.38 -4.16 -21.34
C ASN A 55 -18.10 -5.44 -20.92
N SER A 56 -19.24 -5.72 -21.54
CA SER A 56 -20.03 -6.94 -21.28
C SER A 56 -19.25 -8.23 -21.59
N ALA A 57 -18.38 -8.21 -22.60
CA ALA A 57 -17.46 -9.31 -22.90
C ALA A 57 -16.48 -9.55 -21.75
N ASP A 58 -15.81 -8.50 -21.27
CA ASP A 58 -14.85 -8.56 -20.16
C ASP A 58 -15.50 -9.08 -18.88
N VAL A 59 -16.76 -8.69 -18.61
CA VAL A 59 -17.52 -9.17 -17.46
C VAL A 59 -17.74 -10.67 -17.52
N ARG A 60 -18.05 -11.23 -18.69
CA ARG A 60 -18.25 -12.67 -18.86
C ARG A 60 -16.96 -13.44 -18.62
N THR A 61 -15.85 -12.97 -19.21
CA THR A 61 -14.52 -13.58 -19.01
C THR A 61 -14.11 -13.55 -17.54
N ALA A 62 -14.28 -12.41 -16.86
CA ALA A 62 -13.98 -12.29 -15.43
C ALA A 62 -14.84 -13.22 -14.58
N LEU A 63 -16.13 -13.39 -14.90
CA LEU A 63 -17.01 -14.33 -14.20
C LEU A 63 -16.56 -15.78 -14.36
N ASP A 64 -16.14 -16.17 -15.56
CA ASP A 64 -15.69 -17.54 -15.80
C ASP A 64 -14.36 -17.82 -15.12
N GLU A 65 -13.43 -16.87 -15.10
CA GLU A 65 -12.22 -16.95 -14.26
C GLU A 65 -12.56 -17.09 -12.77
N MET A 66 -13.53 -16.33 -12.26
CA MET A 66 -13.97 -16.41 -10.87
C MET A 66 -14.57 -17.79 -10.54
N LYS A 67 -15.34 -18.38 -11.46
CA LYS A 67 -15.88 -19.74 -11.30
C LYS A 67 -14.76 -20.77 -11.26
N ALA A 68 -13.79 -20.68 -12.18
CA ALA A 68 -12.64 -21.57 -12.22
C ALA A 68 -11.81 -21.49 -10.93
N LYS A 69 -11.52 -20.27 -10.44
CA LYS A 69 -10.83 -20.05 -9.15
C LYS A 69 -11.58 -20.67 -7.97
N ARG A 70 -12.92 -20.60 -7.97
CA ARG A 70 -13.75 -21.21 -6.91
C ARG A 70 -13.69 -22.74 -6.94
N LEU A 71 -13.73 -23.35 -8.12
CA LEU A 71 -13.64 -24.80 -8.28
C LEU A 71 -12.26 -25.32 -7.84
N ALA A 72 -11.17 -24.71 -8.32
CA ALA A 72 -9.82 -25.08 -7.92
C ALA A 72 -9.60 -24.98 -6.40
N LYS A 73 -10.11 -23.92 -5.76
CA LYS A 73 -10.05 -23.77 -4.29
C LYS A 73 -10.88 -24.81 -3.54
N ARG A 74 -11.96 -25.31 -4.15
CA ARG A 74 -12.78 -26.39 -3.56
C ARG A 74 -12.05 -27.72 -3.66
N GLU A 75 -11.43 -28.01 -4.79
CA GLU A 75 -10.64 -29.22 -5.03
C GLU A 75 -9.43 -29.29 -4.10
N ALA A 76 -8.66 -28.21 -3.98
CA ALA A 76 -7.54 -28.12 -3.04
C ALA A 76 -7.97 -28.42 -1.60
N ARG A 77 -9.12 -27.88 -1.15
CA ARG A 77 -9.66 -28.16 0.19
C ARG A 77 -10.10 -29.61 0.39
N LEU A 78 -10.61 -30.27 -0.65
CA LEU A 78 -10.98 -31.67 -0.58
C LEU A 78 -9.74 -32.57 -0.56
N GLN A 79 -8.68 -32.21 -1.28
CA GLN A 79 -7.39 -32.91 -1.25
C GLN A 79 -6.72 -32.81 0.13
N GLU A 80 -6.65 -31.61 0.71
CA GLU A 80 -6.12 -31.39 2.07
C GLU A 80 -6.90 -32.20 3.12
N GLN A 81 -8.23 -32.27 3.00
CA GLN A 81 -9.07 -33.08 3.90
C GLN A 81 -8.88 -34.59 3.70
N GLY A 82 -8.75 -35.04 2.44
CA GLY A 82 -8.49 -36.44 2.13
C GLY A 82 -7.11 -36.91 2.61
N GLU A 83 -6.08 -36.07 2.47
CA GLU A 83 -4.72 -36.36 2.94
C GLU A 83 -4.66 -36.41 4.48
N SER A 84 -5.38 -35.51 5.16
CA SER A 84 -5.51 -35.51 6.63
C SER A 84 -6.23 -36.75 7.19
N LEU A 85 -7.05 -37.44 6.39
CA LEU A 85 -7.72 -38.70 6.75
C LEU A 85 -6.87 -39.95 6.49
N SER A 86 -5.77 -39.85 5.73
CA SER A 86 -4.91 -40.99 5.34
C SER A 86 -3.61 -41.14 6.15
N LEU A 87 -3.32 -40.22 7.08
CA LEU A 87 -2.21 -40.35 8.02
C LEU A 87 -2.66 -41.16 9.25
N PRO A 88 -2.07 -42.33 9.54
CA PRO A 88 -2.44 -43.12 10.71
C PRO A 88 -2.01 -42.40 11.98
N SER A 89 -2.93 -42.41 12.95
CA SER A 89 -2.71 -42.04 14.35
C SER A 89 -1.54 -42.81 14.96
N SER A 90 -0.32 -42.26 14.89
CA SER A 90 0.76 -42.60 15.81
C SER A 90 0.78 -41.61 16.97
N SER A 91 0.31 -42.10 18.11
CA SER A 91 0.34 -41.50 19.44
C SER A 91 1.74 -41.05 19.89
N GLN A 92 1.90 -39.78 20.30
CA GLN A 92 2.56 -39.35 21.55
C GLN A 92 2.14 -37.92 21.95
N PRO A 93 1.96 -37.62 23.25
CA PRO A 93 1.71 -36.27 23.75
C PRO A 93 3.05 -35.54 23.92
N LYS A 94 3.26 -34.45 23.18
CA LYS A 94 4.42 -33.57 23.36
C LYS A 94 3.96 -32.21 23.84
N ALA A 95 4.11 -32.03 25.16
CA ALA A 95 4.39 -30.81 25.89
C ALA A 95 3.96 -29.47 25.25
N GLU A 96 2.88 -28.92 25.80
CA GLU A 96 2.81 -27.56 26.35
C GLU A 96 3.78 -26.48 25.80
N GLN A 97 3.18 -25.52 25.07
CA GLN A 97 3.59 -24.12 24.77
C GLN A 97 4.47 -23.83 23.53
N PRO A 98 4.29 -22.67 22.84
CA PRO A 98 3.72 -21.42 23.34
C PRO A 98 2.67 -20.76 22.41
N ARG A 99 1.39 -20.77 22.82
CA ARG A 99 0.36 -19.86 22.28
C ARG A 99 0.62 -18.38 22.64
N SER A 100 1.57 -18.10 23.54
CA SER A 100 1.93 -16.75 23.98
C SER A 100 2.66 -15.93 22.92
N GLN A 101 3.42 -16.56 22.01
CA GLN A 101 4.18 -15.82 20.99
C GLN A 101 3.32 -15.35 19.81
N ILE A 102 2.30 -16.13 19.43
CA ILE A 102 1.40 -15.73 18.34
C ILE A 102 0.45 -14.62 18.81
N ALA A 103 -0.04 -14.71 20.06
CA ALA A 103 -0.87 -13.67 20.64
C ALA A 103 -0.09 -12.34 20.79
N SER A 104 1.17 -12.38 21.24
CA SER A 104 1.99 -11.16 21.35
C SER A 104 2.31 -10.53 19.99
N LEU A 105 2.55 -11.34 18.94
CA LEU A 105 2.77 -10.83 17.58
C LEU A 105 1.52 -10.19 16.96
N VAL A 106 0.33 -10.65 17.33
CA VAL A 106 -0.95 -10.09 16.86
C VAL A 106 -1.26 -8.77 17.57
N GLU A 107 -1.00 -8.68 18.88
CA GLU A 107 -1.20 -7.45 19.66
C GLU A 107 -0.26 -6.33 19.18
N ASP A 108 1.01 -6.63 18.94
CA ASP A 108 2.02 -5.65 18.49
C ASP A 108 1.68 -5.08 17.10
N LYS A 109 1.24 -5.93 16.16
CA LYS A 109 0.75 -5.46 14.85
C LYS A 109 -0.51 -4.63 14.92
N ARG A 110 -1.34 -4.80 15.95
CA ARG A 110 -2.59 -4.05 16.11
C ARG A 110 -2.31 -2.65 16.69
N SER A 111 -1.35 -2.53 17.62
CA SER A 111 -0.87 -1.25 18.15
C SER A 111 -0.17 -0.39 17.10
N GLN A 112 0.63 -0.99 16.21
CA GLN A 112 1.32 -0.25 15.15
C GLN A 112 0.41 0.30 14.04
N ARG A 113 -0.86 -0.14 13.99
CA ARG A 113 -1.83 0.30 12.99
C ARG A 113 -2.76 1.43 13.48
N LEU A 114 -2.60 1.84 14.73
CA LEU A 114 -3.35 2.90 15.42
C LEU A 114 -2.41 4.06 15.79
N VAL A 115 -1.70 4.60 14.79
CA VAL A 115 -1.11 5.95 14.81
C VAL A 115 -1.32 6.56 13.44
#